data_AF-A0A517VMV7-F1
#
_entry.id   AF-A0A517VMV7-F1
#
_cell.length_a   1.000
_cell.length_b   1.000
_cell.length_c   1.000
_cell.angle_alpha   90.00
_cell.angle_beta   90.00
_cell.angle_gamma   90.00
#
_symmetry.space_group_name_H-M   'P 1'
#
loop_
_entity.id
_entity.type
_entity.pdbx_description
1 polymer ?
#
loop_
_entity_poly.entity_id
_entity_poly.type
_entity_poly.pdbx_seq_one_letter_code
_entity_poly.pdbx_strand_id
1 'polypeptide(L)'
;MTTPSIGTLGQVAIDSALPFDTSSIPLEIVLPETLHEEAEIIETNGMRGTVEHNKERTREGLKRVSGSIKVPCSRLALDTLLPYITGSAESTNVFALADSLPEFVMMIDRGAKVYTYSGCRIARASFNGTQGQMLFLDLDIEAETETTGAAGSFPALTMPTEKPYIMKDGVLTLQGDTRLFNSFNLTIQNQLNTELFENGLTRYDIPMVDRMISLATDHPWDTDNTDLVAQALDGAAATAVFTNDAASGDVLTFAMAAVQYPNKTPTNQGRDVTRLPLEGMVRSSGTTKPLIITNAHSA
;
A
#
# COMPACT_ATOMS: atom_id res chain seq x y z
N MET A 1 19.14 -32.90 -12.21
CA MET A 1 18.46 -32.35 -11.03
C MET A 1 18.32 -30.86 -11.27
N THR A 2 17.10 -30.35 -11.43
CA THR A 2 16.87 -28.91 -11.67
C THR A 2 17.10 -28.16 -10.37
N THR A 3 17.86 -27.06 -10.43
CA THR A 3 18.09 -26.19 -9.27
C THR A 3 16.75 -25.58 -8.84
N PRO A 4 16.37 -25.65 -7.55
CA PRO A 4 15.18 -24.97 -7.06
C PRO A 4 15.31 -23.46 -7.24
N SER A 5 14.19 -22.78 -7.50
CA SER A 5 14.14 -21.32 -7.55
C SER A 5 14.47 -20.71 -6.19
N ILE A 6 15.26 -19.63 -6.20
CA ILE A 6 15.66 -18.89 -4.99
C ILE A 6 14.87 -17.59 -4.98
N GLY A 7 14.08 -17.34 -3.93
CA GLY A 7 13.16 -16.19 -3.86
C GLY A 7 13.84 -14.83 -3.95
N THR A 8 15.08 -14.69 -3.47
CA THR A 8 15.85 -13.43 -3.58
C THR A 8 16.30 -13.10 -5.00
N LEU A 9 16.19 -14.04 -5.95
CA LEU A 9 16.46 -13.80 -7.37
C LEU A 9 15.19 -13.45 -8.16
N GLY A 10 14.03 -13.43 -7.50
CA GLY A 10 12.78 -13.02 -8.12
C GLY A 10 12.81 -11.54 -8.50
N GLN A 11 12.08 -11.19 -9.56
CA GLN A 11 12.02 -9.83 -10.10
C GLN A 11 10.57 -9.40 -10.24
N VAL A 12 10.30 -8.11 -10.01
CA VAL A 12 8.96 -7.53 -10.15
C VAL A 12 9.01 -6.31 -11.05
N ALA A 13 8.02 -6.19 -11.93
CA ALA A 13 7.78 -4.99 -12.74
C ALA A 13 6.30 -4.62 -12.74
N ILE A 14 6.04 -3.33 -12.92
CA ILE A 14 4.70 -2.78 -13.12
C ILE A 14 4.66 -2.05 -14.46
N ASP A 15 3.51 -2.10 -15.12
CA ASP A 15 3.20 -1.30 -16.28
C ASP A 15 1.73 -0.85 -16.25
N SER A 16 1.40 0.16 -17.04
CA SER A 16 0.02 0.62 -17.27
C SER A 16 -0.75 -0.28 -18.23
N ALA A 17 -0.07 -1.08 -19.06
CA ALA A 17 -0.68 -1.97 -20.03
C ALA A 17 0.23 -3.15 -20.39
N LEU A 18 -0.36 -4.16 -21.04
CA LEU A 18 0.39 -5.25 -21.69
C LEU A 18 0.71 -4.91 -23.15
N PRO A 19 1.80 -5.44 -23.72
CA PRO A 19 2.80 -6.34 -23.10
C PRO A 19 3.85 -5.59 -22.29
N PHE A 20 4.49 -6.29 -21.33
CA PHE A 20 5.68 -5.80 -20.66
C PHE A 20 6.86 -5.70 -21.64
N ASP A 21 7.60 -4.59 -21.57
CA ASP A 21 8.75 -4.32 -22.42
C ASP A 21 9.87 -3.59 -21.66
N THR A 22 10.81 -2.99 -22.37
CA THR A 22 11.94 -2.26 -21.76
C THR A 22 11.56 -0.93 -21.11
N SER A 23 10.34 -0.46 -21.32
CA SER A 23 9.78 0.74 -20.68
C SER A 23 9.01 0.43 -19.39
N SER A 24 8.72 -0.85 -19.13
CA SER A 24 8.11 -1.27 -17.87
C SER A 24 9.00 -0.93 -16.67
N ILE A 25 8.37 -0.65 -15.54
CA ILE A 25 9.06 -0.08 -14.38
C ILE A 25 9.38 -1.20 -13.38
N PRO A 26 10.65 -1.54 -13.14
CA PRO A 26 11.02 -2.53 -12.14
C PRO A 26 10.87 -1.95 -10.73
N LEU A 27 10.41 -2.78 -9.80
CA LEU A 27 10.31 -2.42 -8.39
C LEU A 27 11.15 -3.37 -7.53
N GLU A 28 11.87 -2.80 -6.57
CA GLU A 28 12.46 -3.57 -5.48
C GLU A 28 11.37 -3.86 -4.44
N ILE A 29 11.14 -5.15 -4.17
CA ILE A 29 10.23 -5.58 -3.11
C ILE A 29 11.01 -6.15 -1.93
N VAL A 30 10.52 -5.92 -0.72
CA VAL A 30 10.97 -6.58 0.50
C VAL A 30 10.10 -7.82 0.70
N LEU A 31 10.76 -8.98 0.78
CA LEU A 31 10.07 -10.24 1.02
C LEU A 31 9.37 -10.24 2.40
N PRO A 32 8.23 -10.94 2.55
CA PRO A 32 7.59 -11.83 1.58
C PRO A 32 6.67 -11.11 0.57
N GLU A 33 6.46 -11.77 -0.57
CA GLU A 33 5.44 -11.46 -1.58
C GLU A 33 4.37 -12.55 -1.53
N THR A 34 3.09 -12.17 -1.56
CA THR A 34 1.97 -13.11 -1.35
C THR A 34 0.88 -13.05 -2.41
N LEU A 35 1.08 -12.34 -3.52
CA LEU A 35 0.11 -12.21 -4.61
C LEU A 35 -0.01 -13.53 -5.38
N HIS A 36 -1.17 -14.17 -5.35
CA HIS A 36 -1.38 -15.41 -6.08
C HIS A 36 -2.85 -15.60 -6.48
N GLU A 37 -3.08 -16.41 -7.51
CA GLU A 37 -4.40 -16.95 -7.81
C GLU A 37 -4.73 -18.12 -6.87
N GLU A 38 -5.88 -18.05 -6.21
CA GLU A 38 -6.51 -19.14 -5.47
C GLU A 38 -7.87 -19.47 -6.10
N ALA A 39 -8.09 -20.74 -6.41
CA ALA A 39 -9.32 -21.25 -6.99
C ALA A 39 -10.05 -22.17 -6.01
N GLU A 40 -11.35 -21.96 -5.84
CA GLU A 40 -12.18 -22.85 -5.04
C GLU A 40 -12.51 -24.14 -5.79
N ILE A 41 -12.66 -25.26 -5.07
CA ILE A 41 -13.25 -26.49 -5.61
C ILE A 41 -14.62 -26.67 -4.95
N ILE A 42 -15.68 -26.52 -5.75
CA ILE A 42 -17.06 -26.67 -5.29
C ILE A 42 -17.48 -28.12 -5.46
N GLU A 43 -18.05 -28.70 -4.41
CA GLU A 43 -18.63 -30.03 -4.45
C GLU A 43 -20.11 -30.02 -4.09
N THR A 44 -20.79 -31.09 -4.47
CA THR A 44 -22.22 -31.24 -4.17
C THR A 44 -22.43 -32.00 -2.85
N ASN A 45 -22.69 -31.25 -1.78
CA ASN A 45 -22.94 -31.73 -0.41
C ASN A 45 -24.36 -32.30 -0.20
N GLY A 46 -24.73 -33.29 -1.01
CA GLY A 46 -26.02 -33.98 -0.90
C GLY A 46 -26.02 -35.19 0.03
N MET A 47 -27.20 -35.73 0.32
CA MET A 47 -27.36 -37.03 0.98
C MET A 47 -26.96 -38.14 0.00
N ARG A 48 -25.77 -38.73 0.20
CA ARG A 48 -25.17 -39.71 -0.74
C ARG A 48 -25.30 -41.16 -0.29
N GLY A 49 -25.77 -41.42 0.93
CA GLY A 49 -25.78 -42.78 1.52
C GLY A 49 -24.38 -43.36 1.78
N THR A 50 -23.33 -42.57 1.56
CA THR A 50 -21.92 -42.86 1.86
C THR A 50 -21.30 -41.62 2.49
N VAL A 51 -20.27 -41.84 3.31
CA VAL A 51 -19.44 -40.78 3.90
C VAL A 51 -18.37 -40.28 2.92
N GLU A 52 -18.08 -41.04 1.88
CA GLU A 52 -17.03 -40.72 0.90
C GLU A 52 -17.44 -39.57 -0.04
N HIS A 53 -16.45 -38.79 -0.47
CA HIS A 53 -16.61 -37.66 -1.39
C HIS A 53 -16.23 -38.08 -2.81
N ASN A 54 -17.14 -37.87 -3.77
CA ASN A 54 -16.94 -38.34 -5.14
C ASN A 54 -16.35 -37.25 -6.02
N LYS A 55 -15.15 -37.49 -6.58
CA LYS A 55 -14.40 -36.49 -7.38
C LYS A 55 -15.14 -36.05 -8.64
N GLU A 56 -15.96 -36.90 -9.25
CA GLU A 56 -16.72 -36.54 -10.47
C GLU A 56 -17.84 -35.53 -10.19
N ARG A 57 -18.12 -35.22 -8.93
CA ARG A 57 -19.10 -34.22 -8.53
C ARG A 57 -18.48 -32.93 -8.00
N THR A 58 -17.20 -32.69 -8.32
CA THR A 58 -16.54 -31.42 -8.07
C THR A 58 -16.49 -30.57 -9.35
N ARG A 59 -16.50 -29.25 -9.19
CA ARG A 59 -16.26 -28.28 -10.26
C ARG A 59 -15.37 -27.17 -9.73
N GLU A 60 -14.63 -26.53 -10.63
CA GLU A 60 -13.89 -25.31 -10.31
C GLU A 60 -14.89 -24.19 -9.97
N GLY A 61 -14.64 -23.54 -8.85
CA GLY A 61 -15.37 -22.37 -8.37
C GLY A 61 -14.70 -21.08 -8.83
N LEU A 62 -14.94 -20.02 -8.07
CA LEU A 62 -14.39 -18.69 -8.36
C LEU A 62 -12.88 -18.66 -8.15
N LYS A 63 -12.20 -17.88 -8.98
CA LYS A 63 -10.76 -17.61 -8.91
C LYS A 63 -10.54 -16.22 -8.34
N ARG A 64 -9.86 -16.14 -7.21
CA ARG A 64 -9.49 -14.86 -6.57
C ARG A 64 -8.00 -14.67 -6.74
N VAL A 65 -7.62 -13.45 -7.14
CA VAL A 65 -6.22 -13.05 -7.23
C VAL A 65 -6.00 -11.89 -6.28
N SER A 66 -5.26 -12.15 -5.21
CA SER A 66 -5.05 -11.19 -4.13
C SER A 66 -3.72 -11.43 -3.45
N GLY A 67 -3.15 -10.39 -2.86
CA GLY A 67 -2.01 -10.52 -1.96
C GLY A 67 -1.40 -9.19 -1.63
N SER A 68 -0.22 -9.24 -1.01
CA SER A 68 0.46 -8.06 -0.50
C SER A 68 1.93 -8.03 -0.94
N ILE A 69 2.43 -6.82 -1.16
CA ILE A 69 3.84 -6.55 -1.39
C ILE A 69 4.31 -5.41 -0.47
N LYS A 70 5.60 -5.44 -0.14
CA LYS A 70 6.24 -4.38 0.63
C LYS A 70 7.32 -3.74 -0.20
N VAL A 71 7.34 -2.41 -0.27
CA VAL A 71 8.26 -1.64 -1.10
C VAL A 71 8.94 -0.58 -0.23
N PRO A 72 10.27 -0.38 -0.32
CA PRO A 72 10.90 0.75 0.33
C PRO A 72 10.44 2.05 -0.33
N CYS A 73 10.11 3.08 0.45
CA CYS A 73 9.67 4.36 -0.08
C CYS A 73 10.86 5.11 -0.71
N SER A 74 11.11 4.89 -2.00
CA SER A 74 12.04 5.67 -2.82
C SER A 74 11.28 6.56 -3.80
N ARG A 75 11.97 7.54 -4.39
CA ARG A 75 11.36 8.50 -5.31
C ARG A 75 10.67 7.81 -6.48
N LEU A 76 11.37 6.94 -7.22
CA LEU A 76 10.83 6.21 -8.36
C LEU A 76 9.68 5.29 -7.98
N ALA A 77 9.80 4.59 -6.84
CA ALA A 77 8.74 3.69 -6.37
C ALA A 77 7.46 4.48 -6.07
N LEU A 78 7.58 5.64 -5.42
CA LEU A 78 6.45 6.49 -5.09
C LEU A 78 5.84 7.16 -6.33
N ASP A 79 6.64 7.72 -7.24
CA ASP A 79 6.11 8.32 -8.48
C ASP A 79 5.34 7.29 -9.32
N THR A 80 5.79 6.04 -9.31
CA THR A 80 5.13 4.94 -10.02
C THR A 80 3.85 4.51 -9.32
N LEU A 81 3.84 4.36 -8.00
CA LEU A 81 2.74 3.75 -7.25
C LEU A 81 1.66 4.75 -6.81
N LEU A 82 2.02 6.00 -6.52
CA LEU A 82 1.09 7.01 -6.02
C LEU A 82 -0.11 7.28 -6.94
N PRO A 83 0.01 7.27 -8.28
CA PRO A 83 -1.16 7.38 -9.15
C PRO A 83 -2.16 6.24 -8.97
N TYR A 84 -1.67 5.00 -8.77
CA TYR A 84 -2.50 3.82 -8.56
C TYR A 84 -3.09 3.75 -7.13
N ILE A 85 -2.46 4.41 -6.16
CA ILE A 85 -2.96 4.51 -4.77
C ILE A 85 -4.03 5.60 -4.65
N THR A 86 -3.76 6.78 -5.22
CA THR A 86 -4.58 7.99 -5.02
C THR A 86 -5.67 8.16 -6.08
N GLY A 87 -5.50 7.52 -7.24
CA GLY A 87 -6.41 7.61 -8.36
C GLY A 87 -6.17 8.78 -9.31
N SER A 88 -5.21 9.67 -9.02
CA SER A 88 -4.88 10.81 -9.87
C SER A 88 -3.50 10.68 -10.47
N ALA A 89 -3.37 11.07 -11.74
CA ALA A 89 -2.06 11.28 -12.34
C ALA A 89 -1.29 12.38 -11.57
N GLU A 90 0.02 12.29 -11.65
CA GLU A 90 0.93 13.29 -11.12
C GLU A 90 0.71 14.65 -11.80
N SER A 91 0.66 15.72 -11.00
CA SER A 91 0.69 17.10 -11.48
C SER A 91 1.79 17.87 -10.75
N THR A 92 2.97 17.99 -11.37
CA THR A 92 4.11 18.69 -10.77
C THR A 92 4.49 18.09 -9.41
N ASN A 93 4.77 16.78 -9.35
CA ASN A 93 5.05 16.01 -8.14
C ASN A 93 3.92 15.92 -7.12
N VAL A 94 2.71 16.41 -7.43
CA VAL A 94 1.54 16.36 -6.55
C VAL A 94 0.57 15.28 -7.01
N PHE A 95 0.15 14.45 -6.06
CA PHE A 95 -0.79 13.34 -6.22
C PHE A 95 -2.02 13.62 -5.36
N ALA A 96 -3.09 14.08 -6.02
CA ALA A 96 -4.36 14.37 -5.37
C ALA A 96 -5.25 13.12 -5.32
N LEU A 97 -6.20 13.10 -4.39
CA LEU A 97 -7.17 12.01 -4.32
C LEU A 97 -8.28 12.15 -5.36
N ALA A 98 -8.44 11.13 -6.19
CA ALA A 98 -9.55 10.97 -7.14
C ALA A 98 -10.58 9.94 -6.65
N ASP A 99 -11.75 9.92 -7.30
CA ASP A 99 -12.89 9.09 -6.92
C ASP A 99 -12.95 7.77 -7.74
N SER A 100 -11.91 7.49 -8.54
CA SER A 100 -11.70 6.24 -9.27
C SER A 100 -10.23 5.85 -9.20
N LEU A 101 -9.93 4.55 -9.23
CA LEU A 101 -8.56 4.05 -9.28
C LEU A 101 -8.22 3.53 -10.68
N PRO A 102 -7.08 3.93 -11.26
CA PRO A 102 -6.60 3.34 -12.50
C PRO A 102 -6.16 1.90 -12.27
N GLU A 103 -6.39 1.08 -13.29
CA GLU A 103 -5.85 -0.27 -13.36
C GLU A 103 -4.37 -0.23 -13.77
N PHE A 104 -3.63 -1.24 -13.33
CA PHE A 104 -2.28 -1.52 -13.80
C PHE A 104 -2.08 -3.01 -13.98
N VAL A 105 -0.94 -3.37 -14.54
CA VAL A 105 -0.51 -4.75 -14.68
C VAL A 105 0.78 -4.96 -13.90
N MET A 106 0.93 -6.14 -13.32
CA MET A 106 2.12 -6.50 -12.54
C MET A 106 2.69 -7.83 -13.04
N MET A 107 4.00 -7.90 -13.16
CA MET A 107 4.71 -9.12 -13.55
C MET A 107 5.68 -9.52 -12.44
N ILE A 108 5.66 -10.80 -12.07
CA ILE A 108 6.52 -11.38 -11.03
C ILE A 108 7.25 -12.59 -11.60
N ASP A 109 8.58 -12.53 -11.67
CA ASP A 109 9.41 -13.69 -11.96
C ASP A 109 9.71 -14.47 -10.68
N ARG A 110 9.24 -15.73 -10.63
CA ARG A 110 9.51 -16.67 -9.53
C ARG A 110 10.59 -17.70 -9.90
N GLY A 111 11.40 -17.40 -10.92
CA GLY A 111 12.53 -18.17 -11.42
C GLY A 111 12.13 -19.30 -12.38
N ALA A 112 11.20 -20.17 -11.97
CA ALA A 112 10.75 -21.28 -12.81
C ALA A 112 9.69 -20.84 -13.85
N LYS A 113 8.91 -19.82 -13.50
CA LYS A 113 7.83 -19.24 -14.28
C LYS A 113 7.69 -17.77 -13.94
N VAL A 114 7.22 -17.01 -14.93
CA VAL A 114 6.86 -15.61 -14.79
C VAL A 114 5.35 -15.54 -14.71
N TYR A 115 4.81 -14.83 -13.72
CA TYR A 115 3.38 -14.65 -13.51
C TYR A 115 3.02 -13.21 -13.87
N THR A 116 1.96 -13.05 -14.65
CA THR A 116 1.46 -11.74 -15.06
C THR A 116 0.05 -11.56 -14.56
N TYR A 117 -0.14 -10.52 -13.77
CA TYR A 117 -1.38 -10.11 -13.14
C TYR A 117 -1.97 -8.93 -13.91
N SER A 118 -3.23 -9.04 -14.32
CA SER A 118 -3.93 -7.99 -15.06
C SER A 118 -5.15 -7.49 -14.29
N GLY A 119 -5.53 -6.22 -14.53
CA GLY A 119 -6.63 -5.57 -13.80
C GLY A 119 -6.29 -5.33 -12.34
N CYS A 120 -5.01 -5.07 -12.02
CA CYS A 120 -4.56 -4.85 -10.65
C CYS A 120 -5.06 -3.50 -10.14
N ARG A 121 -5.55 -3.48 -8.90
CA ARG A 121 -5.93 -2.27 -8.16
C ARG A 121 -5.43 -2.36 -6.72
N ILE A 122 -5.05 -1.22 -6.14
CA ILE A 122 -4.52 -1.16 -4.77
C ILE A 122 -5.68 -0.97 -3.79
N ALA A 123 -5.95 -2.02 -3.00
CA ALA A 123 -6.98 -2.02 -1.97
C ALA A 123 -6.56 -1.23 -0.73
N ARG A 124 -5.29 -1.38 -0.32
CA ARG A 124 -4.73 -0.69 0.84
C ARG A 124 -3.28 -0.31 0.59
N ALA A 125 -2.91 0.90 1.03
CA ALA A 125 -1.55 1.39 1.06
C ALA A 125 -1.22 1.92 2.45
N SER A 126 -0.20 1.36 3.10
CA SER A 126 0.24 1.77 4.43
C SER A 126 1.69 2.25 4.39
N PHE A 127 1.90 3.52 4.70
CA PHE A 127 3.22 4.13 4.86
C PHE A 127 3.66 3.97 6.31
N ASN A 128 4.73 3.21 6.53
CA ASN A 128 5.20 2.79 7.84
C ASN A 128 6.62 3.28 8.11
N GLY A 129 6.78 4.09 9.16
CA GLY A 129 8.05 4.54 9.68
C GLY A 129 8.20 4.17 11.15
N THR A 130 9.36 3.66 11.53
CA THR A 130 9.70 3.38 12.94
C THR A 130 11.10 3.89 13.22
N GLN A 131 11.34 4.31 14.46
CA GLN A 131 12.62 4.85 14.90
C GLN A 131 13.78 3.96 14.47
N GLY A 132 14.75 4.56 13.77
CA GLY A 132 15.96 3.86 13.29
C GLY A 132 15.76 3.01 12.03
N GLN A 133 14.59 3.05 11.40
CA GLN A 133 14.27 2.30 10.18
C GLN A 133 13.89 3.23 9.01
N MET A 134 13.98 2.68 7.80
CA MET A 134 13.49 3.29 6.58
C MET A 134 11.96 3.35 6.57
N LEU A 135 11.41 4.22 5.71
CA LEU A 135 9.98 4.26 5.44
C LEU A 135 9.64 3.14 4.44
N PHE A 136 8.64 2.34 4.78
CA PHE A 136 8.14 1.27 3.93
C PHE A 136 6.69 1.52 3.53
N LEU A 137 6.35 1.11 2.32
CA LEU A 137 5.01 1.11 1.77
C LEU A 137 4.55 -0.34 1.67
N ASP A 138 3.58 -0.71 2.51
CA ASP A 138 2.90 -2.00 2.40
C ASP A 138 1.65 -1.81 1.53
N LEU A 139 1.53 -2.62 0.48
CA LEU A 139 0.42 -2.57 -0.48
C LEU A 139 -0.33 -3.89 -0.46
N ASP A 140 -1.65 -3.81 -0.35
CA ASP A 140 -2.55 -4.93 -0.66
C ASP A 140 -3.16 -4.70 -2.04
N ILE A 141 -3.03 -5.71 -2.90
CA ILE A 141 -3.38 -5.66 -4.31
C ILE A 141 -4.44 -6.72 -4.58
N GLU A 142 -5.46 -6.32 -5.31
CA GLU A 142 -6.48 -7.19 -5.88
C GLU A 142 -6.33 -7.14 -7.40
N ALA A 143 -6.39 -8.31 -8.05
CA ALA A 143 -6.31 -8.40 -9.51
C ALA A 143 -7.50 -9.20 -10.06
N GLU A 144 -7.71 -9.08 -11.37
CA GLU A 144 -8.78 -9.77 -12.08
C GLU A 144 -8.33 -11.13 -12.58
N THR A 145 -7.13 -11.22 -13.16
CA THR A 145 -6.63 -12.45 -13.81
C THR A 145 -5.14 -12.67 -13.59
N GLU A 146 -4.74 -13.94 -13.56
CA GLU A 146 -3.33 -14.38 -13.59
C GLU A 146 -3.06 -15.15 -14.89
N THR A 147 -1.92 -14.89 -15.52
CA THR A 147 -1.42 -15.67 -16.66
C THR A 147 0.03 -16.07 -16.43
N THR A 148 0.41 -17.25 -16.93
CA THR A 148 1.76 -17.81 -16.72
C THR A 148 2.59 -17.75 -17.99
N GLY A 149 3.74 -17.08 -17.92
CA GLY A 149 4.81 -17.06 -18.91
C GLY A 149 5.89 -18.12 -18.67
N ALA A 150 6.73 -18.37 -19.68
CA ALA A 150 7.89 -19.25 -19.54
C ALA A 150 9.02 -18.55 -18.76
N ALA A 151 9.91 -19.33 -18.14
CA ALA A 151 11.13 -18.76 -17.53
C ALA A 151 11.93 -17.94 -18.56
N GLY A 152 12.47 -16.80 -18.14
CA GLY A 152 13.23 -15.90 -19.00
C GLY A 152 12.38 -15.02 -19.92
N SER A 153 11.05 -15.01 -19.78
CA SER A 153 10.19 -14.05 -20.48
C SER A 153 10.13 -12.68 -19.80
N PHE A 154 10.74 -12.52 -18.63
CA PHE A 154 10.83 -11.24 -17.94
C PHE A 154 11.77 -10.30 -18.73
N PRO A 155 11.35 -9.06 -19.06
CA PRO A 155 12.19 -8.14 -19.81
C PRO A 155 13.46 -7.77 -19.02
N ALA A 156 14.55 -7.50 -19.74
CA ALA A 156 15.78 -7.05 -19.11
C ALA A 156 15.62 -5.60 -18.61
N LEU A 157 15.34 -5.46 -17.31
CA LEU A 157 15.13 -4.18 -16.63
C LEU A 157 16.23 -3.90 -15.60
N THR A 158 16.58 -2.62 -15.43
CA THR A 158 17.55 -2.17 -14.43
C THR A 158 16.84 -1.88 -13.13
N MET A 159 17.15 -2.64 -12.07
CA MET A 159 16.57 -2.43 -10.76
C MET A 159 16.92 -1.04 -10.20
N PRO A 160 15.97 -0.36 -9.52
CA PRO A 160 16.23 0.94 -8.91
C PRO A 160 17.31 0.83 -7.83
N THR A 161 18.11 1.90 -7.69
CA THR A 161 19.17 2.00 -6.66
C THR A 161 19.05 3.29 -5.83
N GLU A 162 17.92 3.97 -5.96
CA GLU A 162 17.65 5.22 -5.24
C GLU A 162 17.55 4.97 -3.74
N LYS A 163 17.95 5.98 -2.96
CA LYS A 163 17.98 5.87 -1.50
C LYS A 163 16.57 6.13 -0.95
N PRO A 164 15.97 5.17 -0.22
CA PRO A 164 14.65 5.36 0.39
C PRO A 164 14.65 6.44 1.47
N TYR A 165 13.48 7.03 1.70
CA TYR A 165 13.24 7.92 2.85
C TYR A 165 13.41 7.16 4.17
N ILE A 166 13.84 7.87 5.22
CA ILE A 166 14.10 7.31 6.55
C ILE A 166 13.36 8.08 7.63
N MET A 167 12.96 7.39 8.69
CA MET A 167 12.18 7.98 9.78
C MET A 167 12.86 9.18 10.46
N LYS A 168 14.20 9.19 10.55
CA LYS A 168 14.94 10.30 11.19
C LYS A 168 14.78 11.64 10.49
N ASP A 169 14.40 11.62 9.21
CA ASP A 169 14.25 12.81 8.36
C ASP A 169 12.80 13.35 8.38
N GLY A 170 11.92 12.68 9.12
CA GLY A 170 10.51 13.02 9.25
C GLY A 170 10.26 14.16 10.23
N VAL A 171 9.53 15.17 9.77
CA VAL A 171 9.00 16.27 10.58
C VAL A 171 7.48 16.21 10.49
N LEU A 172 6.81 16.05 11.64
CA LEU A 172 5.36 16.02 11.73
C LEU A 172 4.86 17.27 12.45
N THR A 173 3.98 18.01 11.80
CA THR A 173 3.28 19.16 12.39
C THR A 173 1.83 18.77 12.68
N LEU A 174 1.41 18.92 13.94
CA LEU A 174 0.05 18.68 14.41
C LEU A 174 -0.41 19.89 15.23
N GLN A 175 -1.64 20.35 14.99
CA GLN A 175 -2.20 21.56 15.62
C GLN A 175 -1.36 22.84 15.43
N GLY A 176 -0.53 22.88 14.38
CA GLY A 176 0.34 24.03 14.07
C GLY A 176 1.74 23.96 14.68
N ASP A 177 2.01 22.98 15.56
CA ASP A 177 3.31 22.78 16.20
C ASP A 177 4.03 21.53 15.68
N THR A 178 5.36 21.59 15.63
CA THR A 178 6.20 20.44 15.27
C THR A 178 6.28 19.46 16.44
N ARG A 179 5.93 18.20 16.21
CA ARG A 179 5.88 17.14 17.22
C ARG A 179 6.96 16.09 16.95
N LEU A 180 7.62 15.63 18.01
CA LEU A 180 8.52 14.48 17.95
C LEU A 180 7.71 13.18 17.99
N PHE A 181 8.08 12.20 17.18
CA PHE A 181 7.38 10.93 17.07
C PHE A 181 8.39 9.78 16.84
N ASN A 182 8.10 8.59 17.37
CA ASN A 182 8.93 7.39 17.21
C ASN A 182 8.36 6.39 16.20
N SER A 183 7.06 6.46 15.92
CA SER A 183 6.37 5.67 14.91
C SER A 183 5.42 6.53 14.09
N PHE A 184 5.31 6.21 12.81
CA PHE A 184 4.40 6.83 11.86
C PHE A 184 3.75 5.73 11.04
N ASN A 185 2.42 5.71 11.04
CA ASN A 185 1.63 4.88 10.14
C ASN A 185 0.55 5.74 9.50
N LEU A 186 0.61 5.91 8.18
CA LEU A 186 -0.47 6.50 7.40
C LEU A 186 -1.05 5.42 6.50
N THR A 187 -2.31 5.06 6.73
CA THR A 187 -2.99 4.03 5.94
C THR A 187 -4.08 4.67 5.08
N ILE A 188 -4.09 4.32 3.79
CA ILE A 188 -5.13 4.63 2.81
C ILE A 188 -5.79 3.31 2.43
N GLN A 189 -7.07 3.17 2.71
CA GLN A 189 -7.86 1.98 2.39
C GLN A 189 -8.97 2.34 1.41
N ASN A 190 -8.81 1.92 0.16
CA ASN A 190 -9.71 2.19 -0.95
C ASN A 190 -10.80 1.11 -1.07
N GLN A 191 -11.58 0.86 -0.02
CA GLN A 191 -12.60 -0.21 0.07
C GLN A 191 -13.13 -0.70 -1.29
N LEU A 192 -12.51 -1.76 -1.82
CA LEU A 192 -12.80 -2.28 -3.16
C LEU A 192 -13.95 -3.29 -3.08
N ASN A 193 -14.81 -3.31 -4.10
CA ASN A 193 -15.76 -4.40 -4.28
C ASN A 193 -15.08 -5.56 -5.03
N THR A 194 -14.73 -6.61 -4.31
CA THR A 194 -13.98 -7.77 -4.84
C THR A 194 -14.87 -8.96 -5.23
N GLU A 195 -16.20 -8.80 -5.18
CA GLU A 195 -17.18 -9.88 -5.40
C GLU A 195 -17.92 -9.78 -6.75
N LEU A 196 -17.48 -8.90 -7.65
CA LEU A 196 -18.05 -8.74 -8.98
C LEU A 196 -17.54 -9.81 -9.97
N PHE A 197 -18.09 -11.01 -9.83
CA PHE A 197 -17.82 -12.16 -10.72
C PHE A 197 -18.92 -12.40 -11.76
N GLU A 198 -20.17 -12.12 -11.42
CA GLU A 198 -21.35 -12.49 -12.21
C GLU A 198 -21.31 -13.95 -12.68
N ASN A 199 -21.38 -14.20 -13.98
CA ASN A 199 -21.29 -15.54 -14.58
C ASN A 199 -19.85 -15.93 -14.97
N GLY A 200 -18.84 -15.15 -14.57
CA GLY A 200 -17.42 -15.38 -14.83
C GLY A 200 -16.75 -16.23 -13.76
N LEU A 201 -15.63 -16.86 -14.13
CA LEU A 201 -14.74 -17.54 -13.17
C LEU A 201 -13.82 -16.54 -12.46
N THR A 202 -13.49 -15.44 -13.12
CA THR A 202 -12.63 -14.35 -12.64
C THR A 202 -13.47 -13.10 -12.47
N ARG A 203 -12.97 -12.15 -11.67
CA ARG A 203 -13.60 -10.83 -11.50
C ARG A 203 -13.61 -10.10 -12.84
N TYR A 204 -14.70 -9.40 -13.15
CA TYR A 204 -14.77 -8.57 -14.37
C TYR A 204 -14.47 -7.10 -14.11
N ASP A 205 -14.62 -6.65 -12.86
CA ASP A 205 -14.32 -5.28 -12.41
C ASP A 205 -14.09 -5.30 -10.89
N ILE A 206 -13.36 -4.30 -10.38
CA ILE A 206 -13.04 -4.13 -8.96
C ILE A 206 -13.16 -2.63 -8.61
N PRO A 207 -14.39 -2.07 -8.61
CA PRO A 207 -14.59 -0.64 -8.37
C PRO A 207 -14.35 -0.28 -6.90
N MET A 208 -13.92 0.97 -6.67
CA MET A 208 -13.80 1.56 -5.33
C MET A 208 -15.18 1.98 -4.83
N VAL A 209 -15.54 1.55 -3.61
CA VAL A 209 -16.83 1.84 -2.97
C VAL A 209 -16.72 3.00 -1.98
N ASP A 210 -15.63 3.04 -1.21
CA ASP A 210 -15.37 4.05 -0.19
C ASP A 210 -13.87 4.18 0.05
N ARG A 211 -13.44 5.23 0.77
CA ARG A 211 -12.06 5.44 1.16
C ARG A 211 -11.94 5.85 2.62
N MET A 212 -11.19 5.08 3.39
CA MET A 212 -10.80 5.43 4.75
C MET A 212 -9.32 5.77 4.80
N ILE A 213 -8.97 6.86 5.50
CA ILE A 213 -7.60 7.27 5.70
C ILE A 213 -7.38 7.43 7.21
N SER A 214 -6.35 6.79 7.74
CA SER A 214 -6.01 6.84 9.16
C SER A 214 -4.55 7.22 9.37
N LEU A 215 -4.31 8.03 10.39
CA LEU A 215 -2.96 8.39 10.85
C LEU A 215 -2.78 7.88 12.28
N ALA A 216 -1.77 7.05 12.49
CA ALA A 216 -1.32 6.62 13.79
C ALA A 216 0.12 7.05 14.06
N THR A 217 0.34 7.70 15.19
CA THR A 217 1.65 8.24 15.61
C THR A 217 1.83 8.04 17.11
N ASP A 218 3.07 7.94 17.56
CA ASP A 218 3.36 7.84 18.99
C ASP A 218 4.34 8.94 19.42
N HIS A 219 3.93 9.68 20.45
CA HIS A 219 4.57 10.90 20.93
C HIS A 219 5.04 10.74 22.38
N PRO A 220 6.16 11.36 22.77
CA PRO A 220 6.52 11.46 24.18
C PRO A 220 5.48 12.29 24.94
N TRP A 221 5.13 11.88 26.16
CA TRP A 221 4.29 12.69 27.03
C TRP A 221 5.13 13.76 27.73
N ASP A 222 5.08 14.98 27.22
CA ASP A 222 5.79 16.17 27.72
C ASP A 222 4.85 17.39 27.76
N THR A 223 5.39 18.56 28.13
CA THR A 223 4.62 19.82 28.17
C THR A 223 4.11 20.25 26.81
N ASP A 224 4.81 19.85 25.74
CA ASP A 224 4.52 20.30 24.39
C ASP A 224 3.32 19.52 23.84
N ASN A 225 3.15 18.24 24.21
CA ASN A 225 2.10 17.36 23.67
C ASN A 225 0.82 17.29 24.51
N THR A 226 0.64 18.18 25.50
CA THR A 226 -0.52 18.13 26.42
C THR A 226 -1.86 18.45 25.74
N ASP A 227 -1.83 19.26 24.68
CA ASP A 227 -2.95 19.67 23.83
C ASP A 227 -3.50 18.53 22.94
N LEU A 228 -2.71 17.47 22.73
CA LEU A 228 -3.08 16.36 21.85
C LEU A 228 -4.09 15.39 22.50
N VAL A 229 -4.31 15.45 23.82
CA VAL A 229 -5.18 14.52 24.58
C VAL A 229 -6.67 14.75 24.30
N ALA A 230 -7.08 15.99 24.09
CA ALA A 230 -8.47 16.39 23.96
C ALA A 230 -8.61 17.41 22.82
N GLN A 231 -8.42 16.93 21.59
CA GLN A 231 -8.51 17.78 20.41
C GLN A 231 -9.97 18.18 20.15
N ALA A 232 -10.16 19.31 19.45
CA ALA A 232 -11.49 19.69 18.98
C ALA A 232 -12.06 18.59 18.07
N LEU A 233 -13.38 18.36 18.15
CA LEU A 233 -14.07 17.35 17.33
C LEU A 233 -13.88 17.60 15.83
N ASP A 234 -13.77 18.87 15.42
CA ASP A 234 -13.52 19.25 14.03
C ASP A 234 -12.17 18.73 13.51
N GLY A 235 -11.25 18.36 14.42
CA GLY A 235 -9.90 17.93 14.10
C GLY A 235 -8.96 19.10 13.81
N ALA A 236 -7.72 18.76 13.46
CA ALA A 236 -6.71 19.74 13.08
C ALA A 236 -5.98 19.31 11.82
N ALA A 237 -5.54 20.29 11.02
CA ALA A 237 -4.66 19.99 9.89
C ALA A 237 -3.35 19.38 10.39
N ALA A 238 -2.80 18.48 9.59
CA ALA A 238 -1.55 17.80 9.88
C ALA A 238 -0.68 17.75 8.63
N THR A 239 0.63 17.86 8.82
CA THR A 239 1.59 17.71 7.72
C THR A 239 2.76 16.86 8.17
N ALA A 240 3.08 15.80 7.43
CA ALA A 240 4.30 15.03 7.63
C ALA A 240 5.22 15.24 6.43
N VAL A 241 6.45 15.71 6.67
CA VAL A 241 7.45 16.00 5.64
C VAL A 241 8.68 15.15 5.91
N PHE A 242 9.12 14.37 4.92
CA PHE A 242 10.35 13.59 4.95
C PHE A 242 11.29 14.15 3.89
N THR A 243 12.38 14.77 4.32
CA THR A 243 13.40 15.34 3.42
C THR A 243 14.57 14.37 3.32
N ASN A 244 14.82 13.79 2.16
CA ASN A 244 15.90 12.82 2.02
C ASN A 244 17.27 13.50 2.16
N ASP A 245 17.91 13.35 3.32
CA ASP A 245 19.25 13.92 3.56
C ASP A 245 20.31 13.33 2.61
N ALA A 246 20.06 12.12 2.09
CA ALA A 246 21.01 11.37 1.29
C ALA A 246 20.87 11.58 -0.22
N ALA A 247 19.80 12.26 -0.66
CA ALA A 247 19.52 12.68 -2.03
C ALA A 247 18.92 14.10 -2.02
N SER A 248 19.78 15.10 -2.18
CA SER A 248 19.39 16.52 -2.07
C SER A 248 18.31 16.89 -3.09
N GLY A 249 17.14 17.29 -2.60
CA GLY A 249 16.02 17.72 -3.44
C GLY A 249 14.78 16.82 -3.33
N ASP A 250 14.94 15.58 -2.84
CA ASP A 250 13.83 14.64 -2.66
C ASP A 250 13.09 14.93 -1.35
N VAL A 251 11.83 15.34 -1.46
CA VAL A 251 10.96 15.72 -0.34
C VAL A 251 9.59 15.06 -0.51
N LEU A 252 9.26 14.16 0.41
CA LEU A 252 7.95 13.54 0.51
C LEU A 252 7.10 14.29 1.54
N THR A 253 5.95 14.81 1.12
CA THR A 253 5.00 15.52 1.98
C THR A 253 3.64 14.85 1.96
N PHE A 254 3.11 14.58 3.14
CA PHE A 254 1.71 14.20 3.36
C PHE A 254 0.98 15.37 3.98
N ALA A 255 0.11 16.03 3.21
CA ALA A 255 -0.73 17.13 3.69
C ALA A 255 -2.14 16.62 3.96
N MET A 256 -2.55 16.66 5.23
CA MET A 256 -3.83 16.15 5.71
C MET A 256 -4.73 17.32 6.12
N ALA A 257 -5.95 17.37 5.58
CA ALA A 257 -6.86 18.49 5.77
C ALA A 257 -7.36 18.63 7.21
N ALA A 258 -7.83 17.52 7.80
CA ALA A 258 -8.25 17.45 9.18
C ALA A 258 -8.05 16.02 9.71
N VAL A 259 -7.23 15.87 10.75
CA VAL A 259 -7.06 14.61 11.49
C VAL A 259 -7.89 14.70 12.76
N GLN A 260 -8.78 13.73 12.94
CA GLN A 260 -9.65 13.64 14.12
C GLN A 260 -9.21 12.47 14.98
N TYR A 261 -8.71 12.79 16.17
CA TYR A 261 -8.31 11.83 17.17
C TYR A 261 -9.40 11.69 18.25
N PRO A 262 -9.69 10.47 18.72
CA PRO A 262 -10.51 10.28 19.91
C PRO A 262 -9.72 10.74 21.14
N ASN A 263 -10.45 11.24 22.15
CA ASN A 263 -9.82 11.67 23.40
C ASN A 263 -9.15 10.47 24.09
N LYS A 264 -7.86 10.63 24.42
CA LYS A 264 -7.08 9.57 25.04
C LYS A 264 -6.09 10.13 26.04
N THR A 265 -6.26 9.76 27.30
CA THR A 265 -5.31 10.12 28.35
C THR A 265 -4.12 9.15 28.35
N PRO A 266 -2.88 9.63 28.60
CA PRO A 266 -1.73 8.76 28.76
C PRO A 266 -1.86 7.92 30.04
N THR A 267 -1.21 6.76 30.06
CA THR A 267 -1.11 5.89 31.23
C THR A 267 0.36 5.64 31.56
N ASN A 268 0.73 5.71 32.84
CA ASN A 268 2.09 5.41 33.28
C ASN A 268 2.34 3.89 33.19
N GLN A 269 3.17 3.46 32.24
CA GLN A 269 3.45 2.03 32.04
C GLN A 269 4.68 1.53 32.82
N GLY A 270 5.34 2.38 33.62
CA GLY A 270 6.48 1.97 34.45
C GLY A 270 7.49 3.08 34.65
N ARG A 271 8.78 2.72 34.67
CA ARG A 271 9.91 3.63 34.87
C ARG A 271 10.43 4.28 33.58
N ASP A 272 9.87 3.91 32.43
CA ASP A 272 10.26 4.42 31.13
C ASP A 272 9.47 5.68 30.76
N VAL A 273 9.84 6.32 29.65
CA VAL A 273 9.17 7.50 29.10
C VAL A 273 7.69 7.19 28.88
N THR A 274 6.81 8.02 29.45
CA THR A 274 5.38 7.91 29.21
C THR A 274 5.09 8.35 27.77
N ARG A 275 4.25 7.59 27.07
CA ARG A 275 3.97 7.74 25.65
C ARG A 275 2.49 8.02 25.42
N LEU A 276 2.20 8.78 24.37
CA LEU A 276 0.86 9.09 23.91
C LEU A 276 0.69 8.55 22.48
N PRO A 277 0.25 7.29 22.33
CA PRO A 277 -0.10 6.73 21.04
C PRO A 277 -1.44 7.28 20.58
N LEU A 278 -1.42 8.04 19.50
CA LEU A 278 -2.56 8.62 18.83
C LEU A 278 -2.92 7.80 17.60
N GLU A 279 -4.21 7.57 17.40
CA GLU A 279 -4.75 6.93 16.20
C GLU A 279 -6.03 7.66 15.82
N GLY A 280 -6.04 8.23 14.62
CA GLY A 280 -7.09 9.13 14.17
C GLY A 280 -7.45 8.90 12.72
N MET A 281 -8.63 9.40 12.34
CA MET A 281 -9.09 9.35 10.97
C MET A 281 -8.87 10.70 10.29
N VAL A 282 -8.36 10.68 9.06
CA VAL A 282 -8.19 11.85 8.23
C VAL A 282 -9.47 12.08 7.43
N ARG A 283 -10.03 13.29 7.53
CA ARG A 283 -11.28 13.70 6.87
C ARG A 283 -11.06 14.93 6.00
N SER A 284 -11.94 15.12 5.03
CA SER A 284 -11.98 16.34 4.23
C SER A 284 -12.42 17.53 5.08
N SER A 285 -12.00 18.72 4.68
CA SER A 285 -12.42 19.98 5.31
C SER A 285 -12.86 20.97 4.24
N GLY A 286 -14.15 21.29 4.19
CA GLY A 286 -14.73 22.10 3.13
C GLY A 286 -14.49 21.48 1.75
N THR A 287 -13.81 22.22 0.86
CA THR A 287 -13.43 21.75 -0.48
C THR A 287 -12.05 21.08 -0.52
N THR A 288 -11.31 21.07 0.59
CA THR A 288 -9.97 20.47 0.65
C THR A 288 -10.09 18.96 0.76
N LYS A 289 -9.46 18.25 -0.19
CA LYS A 289 -9.37 16.78 -0.17
C LYS A 289 -8.68 16.31 1.13
N PRO A 290 -9.04 15.14 1.67
CA PRO A 290 -8.57 14.71 2.99
C PRO A 290 -7.05 14.54 3.06
N LEU A 291 -6.42 14.07 1.98
CA LEU A 291 -4.98 13.90 1.86
C LEU A 291 -4.51 14.39 0.49
N ILE A 292 -3.35 15.05 0.47
CA ILE A 292 -2.57 15.36 -0.73
C ILE A 292 -1.16 14.86 -0.46
N ILE A 293 -0.61 14.09 -1.40
CA ILE A 293 0.75 13.57 -1.31
C ILE A 293 1.60 14.33 -2.33
N THR A 294 2.76 14.82 -1.92
CA THR A 294 3.74 15.44 -2.81
C THR A 294 5.05 14.69 -2.71
N ASN A 295 5.58 14.20 -3.82
CA ASN A 295 6.90 13.56 -3.90
C ASN A 295 7.85 14.45 -4.71
N ALA A 296 8.20 15.61 -4.14
CA ALA A 296 8.99 16.59 -4.84
C ALA A 296 10.43 16.09 -5.03
N HIS A 297 10.98 16.35 -6.20
CA HIS A 297 12.37 16.06 -6.52
C HIS A 297 12.89 17.12 -7.51
N SER A 298 14.21 17.35 -7.49
CA SER A 298 14.85 18.20 -8.50
C SER A 298 14.92 17.43 -9.82
N ALA A 299 14.50 18.08 -10.92
CA ALA A 299 14.63 17.56 -12.29
C ALA A 299 16.09 17.35 -12.71
#